data_AF-A0A9D8MPU1-F1
#
_entry.id   AF-A0A9D8MPU1-F1
#
_cell.length_a   1.000
_cell.length_b   1.000
_cell.length_c   1.000
_cell.angle_alpha   90.00
_cell.angle_beta   90.00
_cell.angle_gamma   90.00
#
_symmetry.space_group_name_H-M   'P 1'
#
loop_
_entity.id
_entity.type
_entity.pdbx_description
1 polymer ?
#
loop_
_entity_poly.entity_id
_entity_poly.type
_entity_poly.pdbx_seq_one_letter_code
_entity_poly.pdbx_strand_id
1 'polypeptide(L)'
;MPKLIVLTEGFKGQTCELKAGVTTIGRADDNAFCIPEGSVSGHHCEAILTGNNLVIKDLDSTNGTYIDGNKITEAPLKAGMILRLGQCELKLDDGTSFKKVMESHRGGIKLEAGGSANAPANPAFKKKDNKMNIYILGGGAVVVIIILAYLFLR
;
A
#
# COMPACT_ATOMS: atom_id res chain seq x y z
N MET A 1 -5.47 -18.75 5.29
CA MET A 1 -4.03 -18.45 5.32
C MET A 1 -3.79 -17.28 4.36
N PRO A 2 -2.90 -16.33 4.67
CA PRO A 2 -2.63 -15.21 3.78
C PRO A 2 -2.04 -15.71 2.46
N LYS A 3 -2.49 -15.15 1.34
CA LYS A 3 -2.01 -15.47 0.00
C LYS A 3 -1.71 -14.21 -0.80
N LEU A 4 -0.66 -14.26 -1.61
CA LEU A 4 -0.40 -13.26 -2.64
C LEU A 4 -1.09 -13.68 -3.93
N ILE A 5 -1.81 -12.75 -4.55
CA ILE A 5 -2.54 -12.97 -5.80
C ILE A 5 -1.95 -12.06 -6.87
N VAL A 6 -1.55 -12.63 -8.01
CA VAL A 6 -1.07 -11.87 -9.16
C VAL A 6 -2.25 -11.27 -9.93
N LEU A 7 -2.17 -9.96 -10.19
CA LEU A 7 -3.18 -9.17 -10.87
C LEU A 7 -2.87 -8.92 -12.35
N THR A 8 -1.59 -9.00 -12.74
CA THR A 8 -1.12 -8.72 -14.10
C THR A 8 -1.74 -9.66 -15.14
N GLU A 9 -2.13 -9.08 -16.28
CA GLU A 9 -2.67 -9.82 -17.41
C GLU A 9 -1.61 -10.81 -17.96
N GLY A 10 -2.01 -12.07 -18.17
CA GLY A 10 -1.10 -13.17 -18.55
C GLY A 10 -0.78 -14.14 -17.41
N PHE A 11 -0.66 -13.63 -16.17
CA PHE A 11 -0.43 -14.43 -14.96
C PHE A 11 -1.57 -14.33 -13.93
N LYS A 12 -2.67 -13.69 -14.35
CA LYS A 12 -3.83 -13.42 -13.52
C LYS A 12 -4.38 -14.70 -12.91
N GLY A 13 -4.48 -14.73 -11.58
CA GLY A 13 -4.99 -15.88 -10.83
C GLY A 13 -3.90 -16.81 -10.30
N GLN A 14 -2.63 -16.58 -10.61
CA GLN A 14 -1.55 -17.27 -9.91
C GLN A 14 -1.51 -16.79 -8.45
N THR A 15 -1.57 -17.74 -7.52
CA THR A 15 -1.57 -17.44 -6.08
C THR A 15 -0.47 -18.19 -5.34
N CYS A 16 0.15 -17.51 -4.39
CA CYS A 16 1.12 -18.11 -3.47
C CYS A 16 0.56 -18.07 -2.05
N GLU A 17 0.48 -19.22 -1.40
CA GLU A 17 0.17 -19.28 0.03
C GLU A 17 1.40 -18.91 0.85
N LEU A 18 1.26 -17.89 1.70
CA LEU A 18 2.33 -17.43 2.57
C LEU A 18 2.33 -18.26 3.86
N LYS A 19 3.49 -18.87 4.15
CA LYS A 19 3.77 -19.57 5.40
C LYS A 19 4.58 -18.67 6.33
N ALA A 20 4.57 -18.98 7.63
CA ALA A 20 5.41 -18.28 8.59
C ALA A 20 6.89 -18.43 8.21
N GLY A 21 7.65 -17.33 8.26
CA GLY A 21 9.04 -17.28 7.82
C GLY A 21 9.20 -16.55 6.48
N VAL A 22 10.25 -16.92 5.75
CA VAL A 22 10.67 -16.26 4.50
C VAL A 22 10.11 -17.01 3.30
N THR A 23 9.46 -16.29 2.39
CA THR A 23 9.01 -16.77 1.09
C THR A 23 9.73 -15.96 0.01
N THR A 24 10.55 -16.62 -0.81
CA THR A 24 11.27 -15.97 -1.92
C THR A 24 10.37 -15.80 -3.14
N ILE A 25 10.45 -14.65 -3.80
CA ILE A 25 9.65 -14.29 -4.96
C ILE A 25 10.57 -13.77 -6.07
N GLY A 26 10.40 -14.31 -7.27
CA GLY A 26 11.21 -13.91 -8.41
C GLY A 26 10.91 -14.71 -9.67
N ARG A 27 11.68 -14.45 -10.72
CA ARG A 27 11.52 -15.12 -12.03
C ARG A 27 12.16 -16.50 -12.10
N ALA A 28 13.18 -16.74 -11.28
CA ALA A 28 13.85 -18.04 -11.23
C ALA A 28 12.92 -19.11 -10.62
N ASP A 29 13.04 -20.33 -11.11
CA ASP A 29 12.22 -21.49 -10.72
C ASP A 29 12.56 -22.05 -9.33
N ASP A 30 13.69 -21.64 -8.76
CA ASP A 30 14.12 -21.98 -7.40
C ASP A 30 13.49 -21.09 -6.31
N ASN A 31 12.74 -20.05 -6.70
CA ASN A 31 11.95 -19.25 -5.75
C ASN A 31 10.71 -20.01 -5.29
N ALA A 32 10.33 -19.80 -4.03
CA ALA A 32 9.08 -20.33 -3.49
C ALA A 32 7.86 -19.83 -4.27
N PHE A 33 7.93 -18.63 -4.84
CA PHE A 33 6.97 -18.13 -5.79
C PHE A 33 7.64 -17.66 -7.08
N CYS A 34 7.55 -18.50 -8.12
CA CYS A 34 8.06 -18.20 -9.45
C CYS A 34 7.04 -17.38 -10.26
N ILE A 35 7.45 -16.20 -10.72
CA ILE A 35 6.70 -15.33 -11.62
C ILE A 35 7.52 -15.18 -12.90
N PRO A 36 7.24 -15.97 -13.95
CA PRO A 36 8.07 -16.03 -15.16
C PRO A 36 7.82 -14.82 -16.09
N GLU A 37 7.99 -13.62 -15.56
CA GLU A 37 7.78 -12.34 -16.22
C GLU A 37 9.11 -11.61 -16.40
N GLY A 38 9.36 -11.04 -17.59
CA GLY A 38 10.67 -10.52 -17.98
C GLY A 38 11.16 -9.30 -17.19
N SER A 39 10.25 -8.51 -16.61
CA SER A 39 10.59 -7.37 -15.76
C SER A 39 10.87 -7.76 -14.29
N VAL A 40 10.60 -9.01 -13.91
CA VAL A 40 10.92 -9.55 -12.58
C VAL A 40 12.33 -10.13 -12.57
N SER A 41 13.20 -9.65 -11.67
CA SER A 41 14.52 -10.23 -11.39
C SER A 41 14.45 -11.71 -10.98
N GLY A 42 15.55 -12.45 -11.22
CA GLY A 42 15.68 -13.87 -10.87
C GLY A 42 15.30 -14.13 -9.42
N HIS A 43 15.93 -13.43 -8.48
CA HIS A 43 15.48 -13.27 -7.10
C HIS A 43 15.12 -11.80 -6.90
N HIS A 44 13.83 -11.49 -6.76
CA HIS A 44 13.37 -10.10 -6.78
C HIS A 44 13.17 -9.56 -5.37
N CYS A 45 12.42 -10.30 -4.55
CA CYS A 45 12.12 -9.89 -3.20
C CYS A 45 11.82 -11.10 -2.30
N GLU A 46 11.79 -10.85 -1.01
CA GLU A 46 11.41 -11.79 0.03
C GLU A 46 10.16 -11.27 0.74
N ALA A 47 9.20 -12.17 0.94
CA ALA A 47 8.02 -11.94 1.76
C ALA A 47 8.23 -12.65 3.11
N ILE A 48 8.38 -11.85 4.17
CA ILE A 48 8.66 -12.31 5.52
C ILE A 48 7.38 -12.21 6.34
N LEU A 49 6.79 -13.36 6.67
CA LEU A 49 5.59 -13.43 7.49
C LEU A 49 5.96 -13.76 8.94
N THR A 50 5.77 -12.79 9.83
CA THR A 50 5.99 -12.92 11.28
C THR A 50 4.67 -12.70 12.01
N GLY A 51 4.02 -13.79 12.41
CA GLY A 51 2.68 -13.76 13.02
C GLY A 51 1.63 -13.23 12.01
N ASN A 52 1.14 -12.02 12.24
CA ASN A 52 0.20 -11.32 11.36
C ASN A 52 0.84 -10.18 10.54
N ASN A 53 2.15 -9.98 10.68
CA ASN A 53 2.87 -8.93 9.98
C ASN A 53 3.58 -9.53 8.76
N LEU A 54 3.23 -9.03 7.57
CA LEU A 54 3.93 -9.33 6.34
C LEU A 54 4.85 -8.16 5.98
N VAL A 55 6.14 -8.44 5.84
CA VAL A 55 7.15 -7.47 5.40
C VAL A 55 7.69 -7.92 4.06
N ILE A 56 7.78 -7.00 3.10
CA ILE A 56 8.41 -7.23 1.81
C ILE A 56 9.78 -6.59 1.85
N LYS A 57 10.79 -7.35 1.46
CA LYS A 57 12.19 -6.92 1.36
C LYS A 57 12.67 -7.11 -0.07
N ASP A 58 13.12 -6.03 -0.70
CA ASP A 58 13.72 -6.05 -2.04
C ASP A 58 15.14 -6.64 -1.97
N LEU A 59 15.48 -7.49 -2.95
CA LEU A 59 16.81 -8.10 -3.07
C LEU A 59 17.66 -7.41 -4.14
N ASP A 60 17.65 -6.07 -4.13
CA ASP A 60 18.32 -5.22 -5.13
C ASP A 60 17.84 -5.54 -6.56
N SER A 61 16.52 -5.58 -6.71
CA SER A 61 15.90 -5.93 -7.98
C SER A 61 16.14 -4.84 -9.04
N THR A 62 16.26 -5.26 -10.30
CA THR A 62 16.63 -4.37 -11.41
C THR A 62 15.61 -3.26 -11.63
N ASN A 63 14.32 -3.61 -11.60
CA ASN A 63 13.24 -2.65 -11.79
C ASN A 63 12.69 -2.11 -10.46
N GLY A 64 13.10 -2.66 -9.32
CA GLY A 64 12.65 -2.26 -8.00
C GLY A 64 11.32 -2.89 -7.57
N THR A 65 11.16 -2.97 -6.25
CA THR A 65 9.89 -3.28 -5.57
C THR A 65 9.16 -2.00 -5.17
N TYR A 66 7.84 -1.96 -5.37
CA TYR A 66 6.99 -0.83 -5.01
C TYR A 66 5.77 -1.27 -4.20
N ILE A 67 5.35 -0.44 -3.26
CA ILE A 67 4.08 -0.61 -2.54
C ILE A 67 3.26 0.68 -2.69
N ASP A 68 2.04 0.56 -3.23
CA ASP A 68 1.15 1.68 -3.57
C ASP A 68 1.88 2.79 -4.37
N GLY A 69 2.75 2.39 -5.29
CA GLY A 69 3.53 3.28 -6.16
C GLY A 69 4.83 3.83 -5.56
N ASN A 70 5.11 3.59 -4.28
CA ASN A 70 6.34 4.04 -3.63
C ASN A 70 7.41 2.95 -3.70
N LYS A 71 8.62 3.27 -4.18
CA LYS A 71 9.75 2.32 -4.19
C LYS A 71 10.18 2.02 -2.76
N ILE A 72 10.38 0.74 -2.44
CA ILE A 72 10.80 0.30 -1.10
C ILE A 72 12.03 -0.58 -1.20
N THR A 73 12.82 -0.58 -0.12
CA THR A 73 13.85 -1.59 0.15
C THR A 73 13.34 -2.62 1.14
N GLU A 74 12.63 -2.17 2.17
CA GLU A 74 11.91 -3.01 3.12
C GLU A 74 10.68 -2.26 3.64
N ALA A 75 9.50 -2.87 3.57
CA ALA A 75 8.27 -2.25 4.04
C ALA A 75 7.17 -3.27 4.37
N PRO A 76 6.28 -2.97 5.34
CA PRO A 76 5.15 -3.82 5.64
C PRO A 76 4.09 -3.76 4.52
N LEU A 77 3.61 -4.93 4.09
CA LEU A 77 2.49 -5.06 3.14
C LEU A 77 1.21 -5.44 3.87
N LYS A 78 0.15 -4.64 3.70
CA LYS A 78 -1.17 -4.88 4.31
C LYS A 78 -2.20 -5.25 3.27
N ALA A 79 -3.28 -5.89 3.73
CA ALA A 79 -4.42 -6.20 2.87
C ALA A 79 -4.99 -4.90 2.26
N GLY A 80 -5.26 -4.92 0.96
CA GLY A 80 -5.76 -3.77 0.21
C GLY A 80 -4.68 -2.93 -0.48
N MET A 81 -3.41 -3.08 -0.12
CA MET A 81 -2.28 -2.42 -0.79
C MET A 81 -1.87 -3.20 -2.05
N ILE A 82 -1.30 -2.49 -3.02
CA ILE A 82 -0.73 -3.09 -4.24
C ILE A 82 0.77 -3.20 -4.11
N LEU A 83 1.27 -4.43 -4.18
CA LEU A 83 2.69 -4.73 -4.32
C LEU A 83 3.02 -4.83 -5.81
N ARG A 84 4.00 -4.08 -6.29
CA ARG A 84 4.47 -4.15 -7.67
C ARG A 84 5.94 -4.54 -7.73
N LEU A 85 6.24 -5.59 -8.50
CA LEU A 85 7.58 -6.10 -8.79
C LEU A 85 7.85 -5.86 -10.28
N GLY A 86 8.65 -4.85 -10.62
CA GLY A 86 8.76 -4.40 -12.00
C GLY A 86 7.40 -3.96 -12.58
N GLN A 87 6.89 -4.71 -13.57
CA GLN A 87 5.57 -4.55 -14.20
C GLN A 87 4.53 -5.55 -13.68
N CYS A 88 4.92 -6.46 -12.78
CA CYS A 88 4.00 -7.41 -12.16
C CYS A 88 3.33 -6.80 -10.93
N GLU A 89 2.00 -6.83 -10.86
CA GLU A 89 1.22 -6.36 -9.71
C GLU A 89 0.64 -7.54 -8.94
N LEU A 90 0.71 -7.44 -7.61
CA LEU A 90 0.26 -8.43 -6.66
C LEU A 90 -0.55 -7.78 -5.55
N LYS A 91 -1.47 -8.54 -4.98
CA LYS A 91 -2.26 -8.13 -3.82
C LYS A 91 -2.21 -9.19 -2.74
N LEU A 92 -2.14 -8.73 -1.48
CA LEU A 92 -2.34 -9.58 -0.33
C LEU A 92 -3.84 -9.85 -0.12
N ASP A 93 -4.22 -11.11 -0.18
CA ASP A 93 -5.50 -11.62 0.32
C ASP A 93 -5.25 -12.32 1.65
N ASP A 94 -5.69 -11.69 2.74
CA ASP A 94 -5.51 -12.19 4.10
C ASP A 94 -6.59 -13.21 4.50
N GLY A 95 -7.55 -13.50 3.61
CA GLY A 95 -8.73 -14.32 3.91
C GLY A 95 -9.72 -13.66 4.88
N THR A 96 -9.46 -12.43 5.33
CA THR A 96 -10.29 -11.72 6.33
C THR A 96 -11.23 -10.68 5.68
N SER A 97 -11.12 -10.47 4.36
CA SER A 97 -11.84 -9.43 3.60
C SER A 97 -13.39 -9.55 3.63
N PHE A 98 -13.96 -10.60 4.24
CA PHE A 98 -15.40 -10.73 4.45
C PHE A 98 -15.86 -10.62 5.91
N LYS A 99 -14.98 -10.49 6.91
CA LYS A 99 -15.39 -10.40 8.33
C LYS A 99 -15.52 -8.98 8.86
N LYS A 100 -14.79 -7.99 8.31
CA LYS A 100 -14.76 -6.63 8.89
C LYS A 100 -15.96 -5.75 8.54
N VAL A 101 -16.73 -6.08 7.50
CA VAL A 101 -17.92 -5.29 7.08
C VAL A 101 -19.20 -5.75 7.78
N MET A 102 -19.29 -7.01 8.23
CA MET A 102 -20.49 -7.55 8.89
C MET A 102 -20.56 -7.27 10.40
N GLU A 103 -19.44 -7.01 11.07
CA GLU A 103 -19.41 -6.85 12.54
C GLU A 103 -19.70 -5.41 13.02
N SER A 104 -19.63 -4.38 12.15
CA SER A 104 -19.86 -2.98 12.57
C SER A 104 -21.32 -2.50 12.44
N HIS A 105 -22.27 -3.39 12.12
CA HIS A 105 -23.69 -3.05 11.96
C HIS A 105 -24.66 -3.85 12.85
N ARG A 106 -24.16 -4.59 13.86
CA ARG A 106 -25.01 -5.17 14.92
C ARG A 106 -25.15 -4.27 16.16
N GLY A 107 -25.43 -2.99 15.91
CA GLY A 107 -25.85 -2.03 16.94
C GLY A 107 -27.34 -1.72 16.78
N GLY A 108 -28.22 -2.56 17.34
CA GLY A 108 -29.56 -2.23 17.84
C GLY A 108 -30.57 -1.55 16.89
N ILE A 109 -31.59 -2.31 16.48
CA ILE A 109 -32.85 -1.79 15.96
C ILE A 109 -33.63 -1.18 17.13
N LYS A 110 -33.95 0.12 17.09
CA LYS A 110 -35.06 0.69 17.87
C LYS A 110 -35.96 1.49 16.93
N LEU A 111 -37.09 0.89 16.60
CA LEU A 111 -38.22 1.53 15.93
C LEU A 111 -39.05 2.24 17.00
N GLU A 112 -39.10 3.55 16.95
CA GLU A 112 -40.14 4.35 17.59
C GLU A 112 -40.57 5.47 16.64
N ALA A 113 -41.88 5.53 16.41
CA ALA A 113 -42.53 6.38 15.43
C ALA A 113 -42.81 7.79 15.98
N GLY A 114 -42.71 8.79 15.11
CA GLY A 114 -43.44 10.05 15.24
C GLY A 114 -42.59 11.33 15.27
N GLY A 115 -42.97 12.29 14.42
CA GLY A 115 -42.98 13.70 14.80
C GLY A 115 -41.93 14.63 14.18
N SER A 116 -42.37 15.33 13.12
CA SER A 116 -42.29 16.79 12.90
C SER A 116 -40.97 17.56 13.04
N ALA A 117 -40.67 18.28 11.95
CA ALA A 117 -39.83 19.47 11.76
C ALA A 117 -39.36 20.26 13.00
N ASN A 118 -38.06 20.58 13.03
CA ASN A 118 -37.52 21.95 13.09
C ASN A 118 -35.98 21.95 13.12
N ALA A 119 -35.35 22.70 12.21
CA ALA A 119 -34.08 23.39 12.49
C ALA A 119 -34.42 24.63 13.35
N PRO A 120 -33.55 25.19 14.24
CA PRO A 120 -32.20 25.62 13.90
C PRO A 120 -31.16 25.58 15.05
N ALA A 121 -29.96 26.11 14.72
CA ALA A 121 -28.97 26.78 15.58
C ALA A 121 -27.86 25.94 16.27
N ASN A 122 -26.68 26.06 15.66
CA ASN A 122 -25.32 25.98 16.23
C ASN A 122 -25.17 26.89 17.47
N PRO A 123 -24.34 26.56 18.49
CA PRO A 123 -22.91 26.88 18.41
C PRO A 123 -21.94 25.84 19.05
N ALA A 124 -20.81 25.63 18.36
CA ALA A 124 -19.42 25.55 18.84
C ALA A 124 -19.02 24.54 19.94
N PHE A 125 -18.10 23.62 19.62
CA PHE A 125 -16.84 23.32 20.39
C PHE A 125 -16.01 22.30 19.57
N LYS A 126 -15.02 22.73 18.77
CA LYS A 126 -13.57 22.91 19.04
C LYS A 126 -12.71 21.62 18.99
N LYS A 127 -12.17 21.37 17.80
CA LYS A 127 -10.72 21.28 17.47
C LYS A 127 -9.89 20.09 17.99
N LYS A 128 -9.36 19.29 17.05
CA LYS A 128 -7.98 18.79 17.12
C LYS A 128 -7.31 18.94 15.75
N ASP A 129 -6.56 20.03 15.61
CA ASP A 129 -5.64 20.25 14.49
C ASP A 129 -4.50 19.24 14.61
N ASN A 130 -4.36 18.35 13.63
CA ASN A 130 -3.08 17.70 13.39
C ASN A 130 -2.32 18.52 12.36
N LYS A 131 -1.54 19.48 12.87
CA LYS A 131 -0.39 20.04 12.16
C LYS A 131 0.63 18.93 11.95
N MET A 132 0.98 18.60 10.71
CA MET A 132 2.36 18.30 10.31
C MET A 132 2.52 18.26 8.78
N ASN A 133 3.18 19.32 8.30
CA ASN A 133 4.19 19.37 7.24
C ASN A 133 3.83 19.01 5.79
N ILE A 134 3.19 19.96 5.13
CA ILE A 134 3.36 20.21 3.70
C ILE A 134 4.65 21.03 3.51
N TYR A 135 5.78 20.38 3.22
CA TYR A 135 7.05 21.03 2.85
C TYR A 135 7.53 20.61 1.46
N ILE A 136 6.62 20.47 0.50
CA ILE A 136 6.98 20.21 -0.90
C ILE A 136 6.24 21.18 -1.82
N LEU A 137 6.46 22.49 -1.61
CA LEU A 137 6.14 23.49 -2.64
C LEU A 137 7.04 24.73 -2.64
N GLY A 138 7.88 24.95 -1.62
CA GLY A 138 8.77 26.12 -1.54
C GLY A 138 10.21 25.92 -2.05
N GLY A 139 10.70 24.68 -2.13
CA GLY A 139 12.11 24.41 -2.43
C GLY A 139 12.51 24.69 -3.88
N GLY A 140 11.63 24.38 -4.85
CA GLY A 140 11.94 24.54 -6.27
C GLY A 140 12.04 26.01 -6.70
N ALA A 141 11.15 26.87 -6.21
CA ALA A 141 11.14 28.29 -6.61
C ALA A 141 12.33 29.08 -6.05
N VAL A 142 12.77 28.79 -4.81
CA VAL A 142 13.91 29.50 -4.19
C VAL A 142 15.23 29.10 -4.87
N VAL A 143 15.41 27.83 -5.25
CA VAL A 143 16.61 27.38 -5.98
C VAL A 143 16.67 27.98 -7.38
N VAL A 144 15.54 28.07 -8.10
CA VAL A 144 15.47 28.68 -9.43
C VAL A 144 15.77 30.19 -9.38
N ILE A 145 15.26 30.90 -8.38
CA ILE A 145 15.51 32.34 -8.21
C ILE A 145 16.98 32.62 -7.89
N ILE A 146 17.63 31.81 -7.04
CA ILE A 146 19.06 31.95 -6.73
C ILE A 146 19.93 31.70 -7.97
N ILE A 147 19.60 30.69 -8.77
CA ILE A 147 20.31 30.39 -10.03
C ILE A 147 20.16 31.53 -11.05
N LEU A 148 18.95 32.07 -11.19
CA LEU A 148 18.70 33.21 -12.10
C LEU A 148 19.41 34.50 -11.63
N ALA A 149 19.46 34.75 -10.33
CA ALA A 149 20.20 35.90 -9.79
C ALA A 149 21.71 35.80 -10.03
N TYR A 150 22.29 34.59 -9.95
CA TYR A 150 23.71 34.36 -10.22
C TYR A 150 24.07 34.53 -11.71
N LEU A 151 23.13 34.27 -12.62
CA LEU A 151 23.32 34.49 -14.05
C LEU A 151 23.27 35.96 -14.47
N PHE A 152 22.60 36.81 -13.68
CA PHE A 152 22.45 38.25 -13.98
C PHE A 152 23.56 39.14 -13.39
N LEU A 153 24.43 38.58 -12.52
CA LEU A 153 25.55 39.31 -11.89
C LEU A 153 26.90 39.14 -12.63
N ARG A 154 26.88 38.68 -13.89
CA ARG A 154 28.07 38.55 -14.76
C ARG A 154 27.88 39.34 -16.04
#